data_AF-A0A8T7I7A8-F1
#
_entry.id   AF-A0A8T7I7A8-F1
#
_cell.length_a   1.000
_cell.length_b   1.000
_cell.length_c   1.000
_cell.angle_alpha   90.00
_cell.angle_beta   90.00
_cell.angle_gamma   90.00
#
_symmetry.space_group_name_H-M   'P 1'
#
loop_
_entity.id
_entity.type
_entity.pdbx_description
1 polymer ?
#
loop_
_entity_poly.entity_id
_entity_poly.type
_entity_poly.pdbx_seq_one_letter_code
_entity_poly.pdbx_strand_id
1 'polypeptide(L)'
;MIKKLFTTDLYVKVSKNKLVAKNLSTNSSWQSITPEKPFTTDRLLVGTFSAAEPTLAQLVKKLLPKGLLKKSPQILIHPVDMVEGGLSEVESRVFRELAFGAGACRVVLYVGSELSDSEAVKLIGSA
;
A
#
# COMPACT_ATOMS: atom_id res chain seq x y z
N MET A 1 12.04 -9.08 18.37
CA MET A 1 11.57 -7.88 19.12
C MET A 1 12.18 -6.55 18.62
N ILE A 2 13.35 -6.54 17.96
CA ILE A 2 14.02 -5.31 17.48
C ILE A 2 13.36 -4.66 16.23
N LYS A 3 12.69 -5.44 15.36
CA LYS A 3 12.10 -4.94 14.09
C LYS A 3 11.13 -3.75 14.26
N LYS A 4 10.27 -3.76 15.30
CA LYS A 4 9.25 -2.72 15.54
C LYS A 4 9.84 -1.32 15.82
N LEU A 5 11.12 -1.24 16.16
CA LEU A 5 11.79 0.05 16.41
C LEU A 5 12.07 0.81 15.11
N PHE A 6 12.26 0.10 13.99
CA PHE A 6 12.70 0.68 12.71
C PHE A 6 11.67 0.58 11.59
N THR A 7 10.53 -0.09 11.82
CA THR A 7 9.48 -0.25 10.81
C THR A 7 8.16 0.38 11.18
N THR A 8 7.32 0.60 10.19
CA THR A 8 5.93 1.06 10.34
C THR A 8 5.04 0.26 9.41
N ASP A 9 4.03 -0.39 9.98
CA ASP A 9 3.10 -1.24 9.23
C ASP A 9 2.00 -0.36 8.64
N LEU A 10 1.90 -0.38 7.31
CA LEU A 10 0.89 0.37 6.56
C LEU A 10 -0.02 -0.60 5.82
N TYR A 11 -1.33 -0.37 5.95
CA TYR A 11 -2.34 -1.03 5.14
C TYR A 11 -2.80 -0.06 4.07
N VAL A 12 -2.52 -0.39 2.80
CA VAL A 12 -2.86 0.41 1.63
C VAL A 12 -3.92 -0.32 0.81
N LYS A 13 -5.01 0.36 0.48
CA LYS A 13 -5.99 -0.10 -0.50
C LYS A 13 -5.88 0.71 -1.79
N VAL A 14 -5.96 0.00 -2.90
CA VAL A 14 -5.92 0.59 -4.25
C VAL A 14 -7.27 0.36 -4.91
N SER A 15 -7.95 1.46 -5.20
CA SER A 15 -9.21 1.53 -5.95
C SER A 15 -9.02 2.42 -7.18
N LYS A 16 -9.99 2.45 -8.10
CA LYS A 16 -9.89 3.24 -9.34
C LYS A 16 -9.54 4.69 -9.03
N ASN A 17 -8.37 5.14 -9.47
CA ASN A 17 -7.83 6.49 -9.27
C ASN A 17 -7.90 7.02 -7.83
N LYS A 18 -7.81 6.13 -6.83
CA LYS A 18 -7.83 6.53 -5.41
C LYS A 18 -7.05 5.54 -4.57
N LEU A 19 -6.20 6.09 -3.71
CA LEU A 19 -5.45 5.34 -2.70
C LEU A 19 -5.96 5.72 -1.32
N VAL A 20 -6.21 4.72 -0.48
CA VAL A 20 -6.46 4.93 0.94
C VAL A 20 -5.50 4.10 1.76
N ALA A 21 -5.02 4.63 2.87
CA ALA A 21 -4.08 3.90 3.71
C ALA A 21 -4.22 4.25 5.19
N LYS A 22 -3.84 3.30 6.04
CA LYS A 22 -3.88 3.41 7.50
C LYS A 22 -2.53 3.03 8.08
N ASN A 23 -2.07 3.77 9.09
CA ASN A 23 -0.92 3.39 9.89
C ASN A 23 -1.39 2.45 11.01
N LEU A 24 -1.06 1.17 10.87
CA LEU A 24 -1.44 0.12 11.82
C LEU A 24 -0.57 0.15 13.08
N SER A 25 0.65 0.70 13.00
CA SER A 25 1.55 0.82 14.16
C SER A 25 1.11 1.89 15.16
N THR A 26 0.37 2.92 14.71
CA THR A 26 -0.15 4.00 15.58
C THR A 26 -1.68 3.98 15.71
N ASN A 27 -2.35 3.01 15.09
CA ASN A 27 -3.80 2.92 15.00
C ASN A 27 -4.46 4.24 14.53
N SER A 28 -3.88 4.88 13.52
CA SER A 28 -4.38 6.15 12.98
C SER A 28 -5.69 5.97 12.23
N SER A 29 -6.45 7.04 11.97
CA SER A 29 -7.55 6.99 11.00
C SER A 29 -7.05 6.67 9.59
N TRP A 30 -7.97 6.19 8.73
CA TRP A 30 -7.72 6.08 7.29
C TRP A 30 -7.44 7.46 6.68
N GLN A 31 -6.40 7.54 5.86
CA GLN A 31 -6.07 8.71 5.05
C GLN A 31 -6.32 8.37 3.58
N SER A 32 -6.67 9.36 2.77
CA SER A 32 -6.94 9.17 1.34
C SER A 32 -6.22 10.19 0.49
N ILE A 33 -5.92 9.79 -0.75
CA ILE A 33 -5.41 10.68 -1.78
C ILE A 33 -5.94 10.27 -3.16
N THR A 34 -6.17 11.27 -4.01
CA THR A 34 -6.44 11.10 -5.44
C THR A 34 -5.22 11.58 -6.23
N PRO A 35 -4.87 10.93 -7.34
CA PRO A 35 -3.72 11.32 -8.13
C PRO A 35 -4.02 12.59 -8.93
N GLU A 36 -2.98 13.32 -9.34
CA GLU A 36 -3.11 14.47 -10.24
C GLU A 36 -3.50 14.03 -11.67
N LYS A 37 -2.96 12.89 -12.12
CA LYS A 37 -3.29 12.24 -13.38
C LYS A 37 -3.86 10.85 -13.11
N PRO A 38 -4.88 10.39 -13.84
CA PRO A 38 -5.44 9.06 -13.61
C PRO A 38 -4.38 7.98 -13.85
N PHE A 39 -4.38 6.97 -12.98
CA PHE A 39 -3.52 5.79 -13.11
C PHE A 39 -4.27 4.53 -13.51
N THR A 40 -5.60 4.52 -13.43
CA THR A 40 -6.45 3.40 -13.86
C THR A 40 -6.80 3.53 -15.33
N THR A 41 -6.84 2.39 -16.04
CA THR A 41 -7.34 2.28 -17.42
C THR A 41 -8.56 1.37 -17.46
N ASP A 42 -9.14 1.14 -18.64
CA ASP A 42 -10.27 0.23 -18.81
C ASP A 42 -9.96 -1.23 -18.43
N ARG A 43 -8.68 -1.63 -18.50
CA ARG A 43 -8.25 -3.02 -18.30
C ARG A 43 -7.38 -3.24 -17.08
N LEU A 44 -6.74 -2.19 -16.55
CA LEU A 44 -5.80 -2.31 -15.44
C LEU A 44 -6.15 -1.31 -14.35
N LEU A 45 -6.25 -1.80 -13.10
CA LEU A 45 -6.38 -0.94 -11.94
C LEU A 45 -5.23 0.06 -11.85
N VAL A 46 -4.02 -0.38 -12.22
CA VAL A 46 -2.82 0.45 -12.40
C VAL A 46 -2.30 0.26 -13.82
N GLY A 47 -2.79 1.06 -14.75
CA GLY A 47 -2.27 1.13 -16.12
C GLY A 47 -1.22 2.23 -16.34
N THR A 48 -1.17 3.25 -15.49
CA THR A 48 -0.16 4.34 -15.56
C THR A 48 0.68 4.37 -14.29
N PHE A 49 1.77 3.60 -14.28
CA PHE A 49 2.67 3.49 -13.12
C PHE A 49 3.23 4.85 -12.67
N SER A 50 3.64 5.69 -13.63
CA SER A 50 4.21 7.02 -13.37
C SER A 50 3.25 8.01 -12.71
N ALA A 51 1.94 7.72 -12.69
CA ALA A 51 0.96 8.47 -11.93
C ALA A 51 0.67 7.83 -10.56
N ALA A 52 0.61 6.50 -10.49
CA ALA A 52 0.31 5.77 -9.26
C ALA A 52 1.44 5.83 -8.22
N GLU A 53 2.69 5.64 -8.63
CA GLU A 53 3.85 5.57 -7.73
C GLU A 53 4.02 6.86 -6.91
N PRO A 54 4.14 8.07 -7.52
CA PRO A 54 4.34 9.29 -6.73
C PRO A 54 3.13 9.59 -5.84
N THR A 55 1.92 9.20 -6.27
CA THR A 55 0.69 9.34 -5.47
C THR A 55 0.77 8.46 -4.21
N LEU A 56 1.23 7.21 -4.35
CA LEU A 56 1.44 6.31 -3.20
C LEU A 56 2.56 6.82 -2.30
N ALA A 57 3.69 7.25 -2.88
CA ALA A 57 4.82 7.80 -2.13
C ALA A 57 4.40 9.01 -1.27
N GLN A 58 3.55 9.89 -1.82
CA GLN A 58 3.00 11.04 -1.09
C GLN A 58 2.12 10.58 0.09
N LEU A 59 1.26 9.58 -0.11
CA LEU A 59 0.40 9.04 0.95
C LEU A 59 1.22 8.38 2.05
N VAL A 60 2.20 7.55 1.68
CA VAL A 60 3.12 6.90 2.62
C VAL A 60 3.89 7.94 3.44
N LYS A 61 4.44 8.98 2.80
CA LYS A 61 5.14 10.07 3.49
C LYS A 61 4.27 10.79 4.52
N LYS A 62 2.97 10.94 4.27
CA LYS A 62 2.02 11.55 5.22
C LYS A 62 1.75 10.64 6.43
N LEU A 63 1.80 9.33 6.26
CA LEU A 63 1.48 8.33 7.29
C LEU A 63 2.68 7.93 8.14
N LEU A 64 3.89 8.11 7.64
CA LEU A 64 5.10 7.83 8.41
C LEU A 64 5.27 8.86 9.55
N PRO A 65 5.71 8.43 10.74
CA PRO A 65 5.93 9.33 11.85
C PRO A 65 7.04 10.33 11.51
N LYS A 66 6.82 11.60 11.87
CA LYS A 66 7.85 12.64 11.78
C LYS A 66 8.79 12.50 12.98
N GLY A 67 10.09 12.39 12.74
CA GLY A 67 11.08 12.28 13.81
C GLY A 67 12.49 12.05 13.29
N LEU A 68 13.47 12.07 14.20
CA LEU A 68 14.89 11.86 13.90
C LEU A 68 15.19 10.42 13.42
N LEU A 69 14.40 9.44 13.86
CA LEU A 69 14.56 8.06 13.44
C LEU A 69 13.72 7.77 12.19
N LYS A 70 14.39 7.54 11.06
CA LYS A 70 13.74 7.18 9.80
C LYS A 70 13.20 5.75 9.88
N LYS A 71 11.88 5.60 10.04
CA LYS A 71 11.22 4.30 9.99
C LYS A 71 10.91 3.90 8.54
N SER A 72 11.17 2.64 8.20
CA SER A 72 10.89 2.08 6.89
C SER A 72 9.49 1.43 6.87
N PRO A 73 8.63 1.75 5.90
CA PRO A 73 7.30 1.17 5.83
C PRO A 73 7.34 -0.33 5.43
N GLN A 74 6.53 -1.14 6.09
CA GLN A 74 6.14 -2.47 5.64
C GLN A 74 4.71 -2.35 5.14
N ILE A 75 4.49 -2.58 3.85
CA ILE A 75 3.21 -2.26 3.20
C ILE A 75 2.46 -3.56 2.89
N LEU A 76 1.24 -3.68 3.41
CA LEU A 76 0.23 -4.56 2.84
C LEU A 76 -0.54 -3.78 1.79
N ILE A 77 -0.42 -4.19 0.52
CA ILE A 77 -1.14 -3.60 -0.60
C ILE A 77 -2.34 -4.48 -0.96
N HIS A 78 -3.52 -3.87 -0.99
CA HIS A 78 -4.79 -4.54 -1.23
C HIS A 78 -5.52 -3.87 -2.40
N PRO A 79 -5.41 -4.42 -3.61
CA PRO A 79 -6.24 -4.00 -4.74
C PRO A 79 -7.69 -4.43 -4.49
N VAL A 80 -8.62 -3.47 -4.46
CA VAL A 80 -10.04 -3.73 -4.11
C VAL A 80 -10.99 -3.66 -5.31
N ASP A 81 -10.51 -3.16 -6.45
CA ASP A 81 -11.25 -3.07 -7.71
C ASP A 81 -10.49 -3.81 -8.81
N MET A 82 -11.19 -4.29 -9.85
CA MET A 82 -10.59 -4.88 -11.06
C MET A 82 -9.65 -6.05 -10.75
N VAL A 83 -10.09 -6.96 -9.87
CA VAL A 83 -9.36 -8.17 -9.45
C VAL A 83 -10.11 -9.45 -9.78
N GLU A 84 -11.07 -9.39 -10.71
CA GLU A 84 -11.90 -10.51 -11.09
C GLU A 84 -11.04 -11.63 -11.70
N GLY A 85 -11.15 -12.85 -11.15
CA GLY A 85 -10.29 -13.97 -11.56
C GLY A 85 -8.89 -13.94 -10.94
N GLY A 86 -8.62 -13.01 -10.03
CA GLY A 86 -7.31 -12.83 -9.40
C GLY A 86 -6.40 -11.89 -10.20
N LEU A 87 -5.15 -11.79 -9.77
CA LEU A 87 -4.15 -10.96 -10.44
C LEU A 87 -3.27 -11.82 -11.34
N SER A 88 -3.01 -11.34 -12.55
CA SER A 88 -1.91 -11.84 -13.35
C SER A 88 -0.56 -11.58 -12.67
N GLU A 89 0.49 -12.25 -13.14
CA GLU A 89 1.85 -12.04 -12.66
C GLU A 89 2.31 -10.58 -12.87
N VAL A 90 1.94 -9.99 -14.02
CA VAL A 90 2.28 -8.61 -14.36
C VAL A 90 1.62 -7.63 -13.39
N GLU A 91 0.33 -7.79 -13.11
CA GLU A 91 -0.38 -6.94 -12.15
C GLU A 91 0.20 -7.09 -10.74
N SER A 92 0.45 -8.33 -10.33
CA SER A 92 1.09 -8.63 -9.04
C SER A 92 2.44 -7.92 -8.89
N ARG A 93 3.24 -7.91 -9.96
CA ARG A 93 4.53 -7.19 -9.98
C ARG A 93 4.32 -5.69 -9.90
N VAL A 94 3.40 -5.13 -10.67
CA VAL A 94 3.09 -3.68 -10.65
C VAL A 94 2.76 -3.20 -9.23
N PHE A 95 1.89 -3.90 -8.50
CA PHE A 95 1.57 -3.53 -7.11
C PHE A 95 2.77 -3.59 -6.17
N ARG A 96 3.64 -4.59 -6.32
CA ARG A 96 4.86 -4.70 -5.52
C ARG A 96 5.83 -3.56 -5.81
N GLU A 97 6.07 -3.27 -7.09
CA GLU A 97 6.95 -2.18 -7.52
C GLU A 97 6.42 -0.82 -7.08
N LEU A 98 5.10 -0.60 -7.07
CA LEU A 98 4.51 0.63 -6.51
C LEU A 98 4.89 0.82 -5.05
N ALA A 99 4.71 -0.22 -4.23
CA ALA A 99 5.01 -0.14 -2.82
C ALA A 99 6.52 0.03 -2.56
N PHE A 100 7.38 -0.66 -3.31
CA PHE A 100 8.83 -0.47 -3.23
C PHE A 100 9.26 0.93 -3.66
N GLY A 101 8.71 1.47 -4.75
CA GLY A 101 8.92 2.86 -5.19
C GLY A 101 8.53 3.88 -4.13
N ALA A 102 7.41 3.62 -3.42
CA ALA A 102 6.96 4.41 -2.28
C ALA A 102 7.81 4.24 -1.00
N GLY A 103 8.92 3.50 -1.06
CA GLY A 103 9.90 3.34 0.01
C GLY A 103 9.66 2.14 0.93
N ALA A 104 8.80 1.20 0.57
CA ALA A 104 8.60 -0.02 1.37
C ALA A 104 9.91 -0.81 1.47
N CYS A 105 10.24 -1.27 2.68
CA CYS A 105 11.30 -2.28 2.85
C CYS A 105 10.77 -3.71 2.71
N ARG A 106 9.44 -3.87 2.74
CA ARG A 106 8.75 -5.15 2.57
C ARG A 106 7.33 -4.92 2.08
N VAL A 107 6.87 -5.80 1.19
CA VAL A 107 5.55 -5.73 0.58
C VAL A 107 4.82 -7.06 0.70
N VAL A 108 3.59 -7.01 1.18
CA VAL A 108 2.64 -8.12 1.17
C VAL A 108 1.50 -7.73 0.23
N LEU A 109 1.27 -8.55 -0.81
CA LEU A 109 0.16 -8.37 -1.73
C LEU A 109 -1.01 -9.25 -1.25
N TYR A 110 -2.17 -8.66 -1.04
CA TYR A 110 -3.37 -9.36 -0.59
C TYR A 110 -4.52 -9.08 -1.55
N VAL A 111 -5.24 -10.14 -1.92
CA VAL A 111 -6.46 -10.09 -2.74
C VAL A 111 -7.52 -10.90 -2.00
N GLY A 112 -8.64 -10.27 -1.66
CA GLY A 112 -9.69 -10.94 -0.92
C GLY A 112 -10.69 -9.97 -0.30
N SER A 113 -11.37 -10.41 0.75
CA SER A 113 -12.31 -9.59 1.48
C SER A 113 -11.62 -8.51 2.32
N GLU A 114 -12.39 -7.51 2.74
CA GLU A 114 -11.91 -6.52 3.69
C GLU A 114 -11.29 -7.16 4.94
N LEU A 115 -10.14 -6.65 5.36
CA LEU A 115 -9.41 -7.13 6.54
C LEU A 115 -9.63 -6.19 7.73
N SER A 116 -9.75 -6.77 8.92
CA SER A 116 -9.54 -6.04 10.16
C SER A 116 -8.07 -5.64 10.31
N ASP A 117 -7.80 -4.62 11.13
CA ASP A 117 -6.42 -4.22 11.45
C ASP A 117 -5.59 -5.40 11.99
N SER A 118 -6.21 -6.27 12.79
CA SER A 118 -5.54 -7.40 13.42
C SER A 118 -5.10 -8.45 12.40
N GLU A 119 -5.90 -8.69 11.36
CA GLU A 119 -5.58 -9.61 10.27
C GLU A 119 -4.50 -9.01 9.37
N ALA A 120 -4.58 -7.72 9.06
CA ALA A 120 -3.58 -7.03 8.28
C ALA A 120 -2.20 -7.06 8.97
N VAL A 121 -2.14 -6.82 10.29
CA VAL A 121 -0.89 -6.94 11.07
C VAL A 121 -0.34 -8.38 11.03
N LYS A 122 -1.20 -9.40 11.15
CA LYS A 122 -0.77 -10.81 11.07
C LYS A 122 -0.18 -11.16 9.70
N LEU A 123 -0.79 -10.68 8.61
CA LEU A 123 -0.28 -10.90 7.26
C LEU A 123 1.07 -10.21 7.04
N ILE A 124 1.24 -8.97 7.52
CA ILE A 124 2.53 -8.27 7.48
C ILE A 124 3.58 -8.99 8.32
N GLY A 125 3.20 -9.68 9.39
CA GLY A 125 4.13 -10.44 10.25
C GLY A 125 4.57 -11.80 9.71
N SER A 126 3.76 -12.44 8.86
CA SER A 126 3.92 -13.87 8.47
C SER A 126 4.70 -14.13 7.18
N ALA A 127 4.78 -13.15 6.28
CA ALA A 127 5.61 -13.24 5.06
C ALA A 127 7.13 -13.05 5.27
#